data_AF-A0A7V2CMA0-F1
#
_entry.id   AF-A0A7V2CMA0-F1
#
_cell.length_a   1.000
_cell.length_b   1.000
_cell.length_c   1.000
_cell.angle_alpha   90.00
_cell.angle_beta   90.00
_cell.angle_gamma   90.00
#
_symmetry.space_group_name_H-M   'P 1'
#
loop_
_entity.id
_entity.type
_entity.pdbx_description
1 polymer ?
#
loop_
_entity_poly.entity_id
_entity_poly.type
_entity_poly.pdbx_seq_one_letter_code
_entity_poly.pdbx_strand_id
1 'polypeptide(L)'
;MGLFKSAEERRIERDIKIRQAIRRIEKSIREQAQFQDEFVRNARRAKDIGDTGQYRFIRNSLKKTAAIRHALERQLLAVKNALLIKRQAEASADFTRSMSIMAAEIGKLFGETDLVKTQADWERAMVQSQTMEERMSMFLESVEDIAAQDVEATAADALSDEEIDRLIEAEAEAEHAKELDRLAGLRAEIDSLKARGEKQK
;
A
#
# COMPACT_ATOMS: atom_id res chain seq x y z
N MET A 1 -19.10 7.02 -34.51
CA MET A 1 -18.35 6.34 -33.44
C MET A 1 -19.31 5.38 -32.76
N GLY A 2 -18.98 4.09 -32.66
CA GLY A 2 -19.88 3.07 -32.15
C GLY A 2 -20.25 3.32 -30.68
N LEU A 3 -21.53 3.16 -30.34
CA LEU A 3 -22.10 3.43 -29.01
C LEU A 3 -21.58 2.50 -27.88
N PHE A 4 -20.72 1.54 -28.16
CA PHE A 4 -20.26 0.54 -27.18
C PHE A 4 -18.75 0.32 -27.27
N LYS A 5 -18.08 0.35 -26.11
CA LYS A 5 -16.65 0.04 -25.95
C LYS A 5 -16.39 -1.46 -26.18
N SER A 6 -15.28 -1.79 -26.82
CA SER A 6 -14.85 -3.19 -26.99
C SER A 6 -14.49 -3.85 -25.64
N ALA A 7 -14.43 -5.19 -25.61
CA ALA A 7 -13.98 -5.92 -24.41
C ALA A 7 -12.55 -5.55 -24.02
N GLU A 8 -11.68 -5.37 -25.02
CA GLU A 8 -10.29 -4.90 -24.87
C GLU A 8 -10.24 -3.50 -24.24
N GLU A 9 -11.02 -2.55 -24.77
CA GLU A 9 -11.10 -1.17 -24.27
C GLU A 9 -11.58 -1.13 -22.82
N ARG A 10 -12.59 -1.94 -22.47
CA ARG A 10 -13.08 -2.08 -21.09
C ARG A 10 -12.04 -2.71 -20.16
N ARG A 11 -11.21 -3.64 -20.63
CA ARG A 11 -10.11 -4.21 -19.83
C ARG A 11 -9.05 -3.15 -19.55
N ILE A 12 -8.61 -2.42 -20.58
CA ILE A 12 -7.60 -1.36 -20.46
C ILE A 12 -8.07 -0.26 -19.51
N GLU A 13 -9.33 0.19 -19.64
CA GLU A 13 -9.89 1.21 -18.76
C GLU A 13 -9.92 0.76 -17.29
N ARG A 14 -10.32 -0.48 -17.02
CA ARG A 14 -10.30 -1.06 -15.66
C ARG A 14 -8.89 -1.11 -15.09
N ASP A 15 -7.91 -1.57 -15.88
CA ASP A 15 -6.51 -1.60 -15.43
C ASP A 15 -5.96 -0.19 -15.13
N ILE A 16 -6.33 0.81 -15.92
CA ILE A 16 -5.98 2.21 -15.67
C ILE A 16 -6.59 2.69 -14.35
N LYS A 17 -7.88 2.44 -14.10
CA LYS A 17 -8.58 2.81 -12.87
C LYS A 17 -7.93 2.16 -11.64
N ILE A 18 -7.64 0.86 -11.69
CA ILE A 18 -6.96 0.15 -10.59
C ILE A 18 -5.59 0.78 -10.29
N ARG A 19 -4.79 1.09 -11.32
CA ARG A 19 -3.50 1.78 -11.14
C ARG A 19 -3.66 3.18 -10.57
N GLN A 20 -4.75 3.88 -10.88
CA GLN A 20 -5.04 5.19 -10.29
C GLN A 20 -5.44 5.05 -8.81
N ALA A 21 -6.29 4.09 -8.47
CA ALA A 21 -6.69 3.80 -7.10
C ALA A 21 -5.49 3.45 -6.22
N ILE A 22 -4.60 2.56 -6.69
CA ILE A 22 -3.34 2.23 -5.99
C ILE A 22 -2.51 3.49 -5.72
N ARG A 23 -2.32 4.35 -6.72
CA ARG A 23 -1.55 5.59 -6.57
C ARG A 23 -2.18 6.56 -5.58
N ARG A 24 -3.52 6.62 -5.51
CA ARG A 24 -4.24 7.43 -4.51
C ARG A 24 -3.99 6.90 -3.11
N ILE A 25 -4.15 5.59 -2.89
CA ILE A 25 -3.90 4.95 -1.59
C ILE A 25 -2.44 5.19 -1.16
N GLU A 26 -1.47 4.96 -2.04
CA GLU A 26 -0.04 5.23 -1.75
C GLU A 26 0.23 6.70 -1.41
N LYS A 27 -0.43 7.64 -2.10
CA LYS A 27 -0.31 9.07 -1.78
C LYS A 27 -0.88 9.36 -0.39
N SER A 28 -2.07 8.85 -0.09
CA SER A 28 -2.71 9.05 1.22
C SER A 28 -1.90 8.44 2.35
N ILE A 29 -1.28 7.26 2.16
CA ILE A 29 -0.35 6.68 3.16
C ILE A 29 0.81 7.64 3.44
N ARG A 30 1.43 8.22 2.41
CA ARG A 30 2.52 9.20 2.59
C ARG A 30 2.06 10.46 3.30
N GLU A 31 0.88 10.96 2.98
CA GLU A 31 0.28 12.13 3.65
C GLU A 31 0.00 11.84 5.13
N GLN A 32 -0.57 10.68 5.47
CA GLN A 32 -0.78 10.28 6.86
C GLN A 32 0.54 10.12 7.63
N ALA A 33 1.61 9.65 6.99
CA ALA A 33 2.94 9.62 7.61
C ALA A 33 3.46 11.03 7.93
N GLN A 34 3.28 12.01 7.02
CA GLN A 34 3.65 13.40 7.28
C GLN A 34 2.85 14.00 8.43
N PHE A 35 1.54 13.76 8.49
CA PHE A 35 0.71 14.20 9.62
C PHE A 35 1.14 13.53 10.93
N GLN A 36 1.52 12.26 10.89
CA GLN A 36 2.04 11.55 12.06
C GLN A 36 3.28 12.26 12.61
N ASP A 37 4.25 12.61 11.75
CA ASP A 37 5.47 13.33 12.15
C ASP A 37 5.17 14.72 12.74
N GLU A 38 4.23 15.45 12.15
CA GLU A 38 3.79 16.75 12.66
C GLU A 38 3.11 16.64 14.03
N PHE A 39 2.21 15.67 14.20
CA PHE A 39 1.57 15.43 15.49
C PHE A 39 2.58 15.01 16.56
N VAL A 40 3.60 14.20 16.23
CA VAL A 40 4.67 13.86 17.17
C VAL A 40 5.43 15.10 17.63
N ARG A 41 5.85 15.96 16.69
CA ARG A 41 6.53 17.23 17.03
C ARG A 41 5.66 18.13 17.92
N ASN A 42 4.38 18.26 17.59
CA ASN A 42 3.44 19.07 18.38
C ASN A 42 3.18 18.48 19.77
N ALA A 43 3.08 17.14 19.89
CA ALA A 43 2.91 16.47 21.17
C ALA A 43 4.09 16.71 22.09
N ARG A 44 5.32 16.63 21.57
CA ARG A 44 6.53 16.95 22.33
C ARG A 44 6.53 18.38 22.82
N ARG A 45 6.23 19.34 21.94
CA ARG A 45 6.13 20.74 22.34
C ARG A 45 5.10 20.97 23.43
N ALA A 46 3.93 20.33 23.34
CA ALA A 46 2.91 20.40 24.38
C ALA A 46 3.39 19.81 25.72
N LYS A 47 4.15 18.71 25.69
CA LYS A 47 4.78 18.10 26.88
C LYS A 47 5.82 19.05 27.50
N ASP A 48 6.68 19.67 26.70
CA ASP A 48 7.75 20.56 27.16
C ASP A 48 7.21 21.83 27.85
N ILE A 49 6.08 22.36 27.38
CA ILE A 49 5.43 23.54 27.99
C ILE A 49 4.47 23.16 29.13
N GLY A 50 4.32 21.88 29.45
CA GLY A 50 3.42 21.38 30.49
C GLY A 50 1.93 21.42 30.14
N ASP A 51 1.56 21.66 28.88
CA ASP A 51 0.16 21.67 28.44
C ASP A 51 -0.37 20.25 28.27
N THR A 52 -0.80 19.68 29.39
CA THR A 52 -1.33 18.32 29.46
C THR A 52 -2.65 18.16 28.69
N GLY A 53 -3.41 19.26 28.49
CA GLY A 53 -4.65 19.25 27.71
C GLY A 53 -4.36 19.04 26.22
N GLN A 54 -3.49 19.87 25.66
CA GLN A 54 -3.05 19.74 24.27
C GLN A 54 -2.29 18.44 24.02
N TYR A 55 -1.43 18.02 24.95
CA TYR A 55 -0.71 16.75 24.84
C TYR A 55 -1.67 15.57 24.65
N ARG A 56 -2.72 15.47 25.49
CA ARG A 56 -3.74 14.40 25.38
C ARG A 56 -4.54 14.49 24.09
N PHE A 57 -4.91 15.69 23.65
CA PHE A 57 -5.63 15.89 22.39
C PHE A 57 -4.80 15.41 21.19
N ILE A 58 -3.53 15.82 21.12
CA ILE A 58 -2.62 15.46 20.04
C ILE A 58 -2.35 13.95 20.05
N ARG A 59 -2.18 13.33 21.22
CA ARG A 59 -2.04 11.88 21.37
C ARG A 59 -3.21 11.10 20.78
N ASN A 60 -4.44 11.55 21.03
CA ASN A 60 -5.64 10.94 20.44
C ASN A 60 -5.68 11.13 18.92
N SER A 61 -5.28 12.29 18.42
CA SER A 61 -5.17 12.53 16.97
C SER A 61 -4.12 11.64 16.33
N LEU A 62 -2.96 11.44 16.97
CA LEU A 62 -1.91 10.53 16.51
C LEU A 62 -2.43 9.08 16.39
N LYS A 63 -3.18 8.62 17.39
CA LYS A 63 -3.81 7.28 17.38
C LYS A 63 -4.76 7.11 16.20
N LYS A 64 -5.58 8.12 15.90
CA LYS A 64 -6.47 8.12 14.73
C LYS A 64 -5.69 8.09 13.41
N THR A 65 -4.70 8.97 13.25
CA THR A 65 -3.83 9.02 12.06
C THR A 65 -3.16 7.68 11.80
N ALA A 66 -2.61 7.05 12.84
CA ALA A 66 -1.93 5.78 12.72
C ALA A 66 -2.90 4.62 12.42
N ALA A 67 -4.11 4.62 12.99
CA ALA A 67 -5.16 3.66 12.63
C ALA A 67 -5.58 3.78 11.15
N ILE A 68 -5.77 5.01 10.65
CA ILE A 68 -6.07 5.27 9.23
C ILE A 68 -4.92 4.79 8.34
N ARG A 69 -3.67 5.07 8.71
CA ARG A 69 -2.49 4.62 7.97
C ARG A 69 -2.46 3.09 7.85
N HIS A 70 -2.68 2.37 8.94
CA HIS A 70 -2.73 0.90 8.92
C HIS A 70 -3.89 0.35 8.09
N ALA A 71 -5.06 0.99 8.12
CA ALA A 71 -6.19 0.60 7.29
C ALA A 71 -5.87 0.74 5.79
N LEU A 72 -5.26 1.86 5.39
CA LEU A 72 -4.82 2.11 4.02
C LEU A 72 -3.72 1.12 3.57
N GLU A 73 -2.75 0.81 4.44
CA GLU A 73 -1.73 -0.21 4.16
C GLU A 73 -2.34 -1.60 3.93
N ARG A 74 -3.31 -1.98 4.77
CA ARG A 74 -4.05 -3.24 4.62
C ARG A 74 -4.84 -3.29 3.31
N GLN A 75 -5.52 -2.19 2.95
CA GLN A 75 -6.24 -2.07 1.68
C GLN A 75 -5.28 -2.18 0.48
N LEU A 76 -4.14 -1.50 0.52
CA LEU A 76 -3.12 -1.57 -0.52
C LEU A 76 -2.62 -3.00 -0.71
N LEU A 77 -2.37 -3.73 0.38
CA LEU A 77 -1.94 -5.12 0.34
C LEU A 77 -3.04 -6.02 -0.26
N ALA A 78 -4.30 -5.84 0.14
CA ALA A 78 -5.42 -6.59 -0.40
C ALA A 78 -5.55 -6.41 -1.92
N VAL A 79 -5.43 -5.16 -2.42
CA VAL A 79 -5.45 -4.85 -3.86
C VAL A 79 -4.27 -5.50 -4.59
N LYS A 80 -3.05 -5.44 -4.02
CA LYS A 80 -1.86 -6.10 -4.59
C LYS A 80 -2.03 -7.61 -4.69
N ASN A 81 -2.57 -8.24 -3.66
CA ASN A 81 -2.83 -9.69 -3.64
C ASN A 81 -3.92 -10.09 -4.65
N ALA A 82 -5.00 -9.31 -4.74
CA ALA A 82 -6.05 -9.50 -5.75
C ALA A 82 -5.49 -9.42 -7.18
N LEU A 83 -4.60 -8.46 -7.46
CA LEU A 83 -3.92 -8.35 -8.76
C LEU A 83 -2.99 -9.53 -9.04
N LEU A 84 -2.32 -10.08 -8.03
CA LEU A 84 -1.50 -11.28 -8.18
C LEU A 84 -2.36 -12.50 -8.55
N ILE A 85 -3.49 -12.68 -7.86
CA ILE A 85 -4.45 -13.75 -8.15
C ILE A 85 -5.01 -13.60 -9.57
N LYS A 86 -5.36 -12.38 -10.00
CA LYS A 86 -5.79 -12.10 -11.39
C LYS A 86 -4.75 -12.58 -12.40
N ARG A 87 -3.48 -12.18 -12.23
CA ARG A 87 -2.39 -12.60 -13.13
C ARG A 87 -2.18 -14.10 -13.13
N GLN A 88 -2.33 -14.76 -11.98
CA GLN A 88 -2.24 -16.22 -11.89
C GLN A 88 -3.38 -16.91 -12.64
N ALA A 89 -4.60 -16.37 -12.55
CA ALA A 89 -5.75 -16.86 -13.32
C ALA A 89 -5.55 -16.66 -14.83
N GLU A 90 -5.09 -15.48 -15.26
CA GLU A 90 -4.76 -15.19 -16.66
C GLU A 90 -3.70 -16.17 -17.20
N ALA A 91 -2.60 -16.37 -16.48
CA ALA A 91 -1.56 -17.32 -16.85
C ALA A 91 -2.08 -18.77 -16.93
N SER A 92 -2.98 -19.15 -16.01
CA SER A 92 -3.61 -20.47 -16.01
C SER A 92 -4.56 -20.65 -17.20
N ALA A 93 -5.31 -19.61 -17.57
CA ALA A 93 -6.18 -19.60 -18.73
C ALA A 93 -5.38 -19.69 -20.04
N ASP A 94 -4.27 -18.95 -20.15
CA ASP A 94 -3.38 -18.99 -21.31
C ASP A 94 -2.70 -20.35 -21.47
N PHE A 95 -2.25 -20.96 -20.35
CA PHE A 95 -1.73 -22.32 -20.33
C PHE A 95 -2.79 -23.34 -20.79
N THR A 96 -4.01 -23.24 -20.23
CA THR A 96 -5.13 -24.11 -20.58
C THR A 96 -5.45 -24.01 -22.08
N ARG A 97 -5.48 -22.78 -22.62
CA ARG A 97 -5.72 -22.54 -24.05
C ARG A 97 -4.62 -23.13 -24.93
N SER A 98 -3.36 -22.94 -24.56
CA SER A 98 -2.20 -23.45 -25.32
C SER A 98 -2.21 -24.98 -25.41
N MET A 99 -2.58 -25.62 -24.30
CA MET A 99 -2.69 -27.07 -24.24
C MET A 99 -3.96 -27.63 -24.88
N SER A 100 -5.09 -26.91 -24.87
CA SER A 100 -6.26 -27.28 -25.69
C SER A 100 -5.90 -27.30 -27.17
N ILE A 101 -5.09 -26.34 -27.64
CA ILE A 101 -4.58 -26.32 -29.02
C ILE A 101 -3.69 -27.55 -29.27
N MET A 102 -2.72 -27.81 -28.40
CA MET A 102 -1.85 -28.98 -28.51
C MET A 102 -2.62 -30.30 -28.45
N ALA A 103 -3.61 -30.43 -27.57
CA ALA A 103 -4.46 -31.62 -27.46
C ALA A 103 -5.31 -31.84 -28.71
N ALA A 104 -5.84 -30.78 -29.32
CA ALA A 104 -6.57 -30.85 -30.59
C ALA A 104 -5.65 -31.26 -31.75
N GLU A 105 -4.39 -30.82 -31.77
CA GLU A 105 -3.39 -31.22 -32.75
C GLU A 105 -2.95 -32.68 -32.58
N ILE A 106 -2.72 -33.12 -31.34
CA ILE A 106 -2.39 -34.53 -31.02
C ILE A 106 -3.57 -35.44 -31.33
N GLY A 107 -4.81 -35.03 -31.05
CA GLY A 107 -6.03 -35.81 -31.34
C GLY A 107 -6.22 -36.05 -32.83
N LYS A 108 -5.92 -35.06 -33.67
CA LYS A 108 -5.90 -35.20 -35.13
C LYS A 108 -4.85 -36.19 -35.62
N LEU A 109 -3.77 -36.42 -34.86
CA LEU A 109 -2.66 -37.31 -35.21
C LEU A 109 -2.81 -38.74 -34.65
N PHE A 110 -3.49 -38.96 -33.51
CA PHE A 110 -3.42 -40.22 -32.76
C PHE A 110 -4.75 -40.90 -32.37
N GLY A 111 -5.93 -40.33 -32.65
CA GLY A 111 -7.24 -40.98 -32.43
C GLY A 111 -7.82 -40.82 -31.01
N GLU A 112 -9.15 -40.76 -30.93
CA GLU A 112 -9.93 -39.83 -30.07
C GLU A 112 -10.24 -40.24 -28.62
N THR A 113 -9.90 -41.44 -28.15
CA THR A 113 -10.71 -42.01 -27.04
C THR A 113 -10.46 -41.41 -25.64
N ASP A 114 -9.30 -40.82 -25.37
CA ASP A 114 -8.98 -40.20 -24.05
C ASP A 114 -8.80 -38.67 -24.12
N LEU A 115 -8.66 -38.12 -25.33
CA LEU A 115 -8.43 -36.69 -25.54
C LEU A 115 -9.73 -35.86 -25.49
N VAL A 116 -10.89 -36.47 -25.73
CA VAL A 116 -12.20 -35.78 -25.64
C VAL A 116 -12.58 -35.45 -24.20
N LYS A 117 -12.32 -36.36 -23.24
CA LYS A 117 -12.50 -36.06 -21.80
C LYS A 117 -11.53 -34.98 -21.34
N THR A 118 -10.28 -35.10 -21.78
CA THR A 118 -9.25 -34.09 -21.54
C THR A 118 -9.74 -32.74 -22.08
N GLN A 119 -10.19 -32.64 -23.33
CA GLN A 119 -10.73 -31.40 -23.88
C GLN A 119 -11.89 -30.82 -23.05
N ALA A 120 -12.85 -31.65 -22.63
CA ALA A 120 -14.01 -31.22 -21.85
C ALA A 120 -13.63 -30.69 -20.44
N ASP A 121 -12.68 -31.32 -19.77
CA ASP A 121 -12.20 -30.85 -18.46
C ASP A 121 -11.42 -29.53 -18.58
N TRP A 122 -10.77 -29.29 -19.72
CA TRP A 122 -10.02 -28.06 -20.00
C TRP A 122 -10.95 -26.91 -20.37
N GLU A 123 -12.00 -27.18 -21.16
CA GLU A 123 -13.08 -26.22 -21.42
C GLU A 123 -13.78 -25.80 -20.12
N ARG A 124 -14.03 -26.75 -19.21
CA ARG A 124 -14.59 -26.47 -17.89
C ARG A 124 -13.67 -25.60 -17.04
N ALA A 125 -12.36 -25.87 -17.05
CA ALA A 125 -11.36 -25.05 -16.35
C ALA A 125 -11.28 -23.62 -16.93
N MET A 126 -11.40 -23.46 -18.26
CA MET A 126 -11.45 -22.13 -18.89
C MET A 126 -12.67 -21.32 -18.46
N VAL A 127 -13.86 -21.92 -18.42
CA VAL A 127 -15.09 -21.25 -17.98
C VAL A 127 -15.01 -20.83 -16.50
N GLN A 128 -14.43 -21.67 -15.65
CA GLN A 128 -14.19 -21.34 -14.23
C GLN A 128 -13.19 -20.19 -14.07
N SER A 129 -12.15 -20.13 -14.91
CA SER A 129 -11.18 -19.04 -14.91
C SER A 129 -11.82 -17.70 -15.31
N GLN A 130 -12.69 -17.70 -16.32
CA GLN A 130 -13.41 -16.49 -16.75
C GLN A 130 -14.34 -15.96 -15.64
N THR A 131 -15.06 -16.85 -14.95
CA THR A 131 -15.91 -16.45 -13.81
C THR A 131 -15.11 -16.02 -12.58
N MET A 132 -13.86 -16.46 -12.43
CA MET A 132 -12.94 -15.93 -11.40
C MET A 132 -12.48 -14.52 -11.75
N GLU A 133 -12.17 -14.24 -13.02
CA GLU A 133 -11.79 -12.91 -13.50
C GLU A 133 -12.90 -11.87 -13.29
N GLU A 134 -14.17 -12.26 -13.58
CA GLU A 134 -15.33 -11.40 -13.35
C GLU A 134 -15.56 -11.12 -11.86
N ARG A 135 -15.50 -12.14 -11.00
CA ARG A 135 -15.65 -11.98 -9.54
C ARG A 135 -14.54 -11.11 -8.95
N MET A 136 -13.30 -11.28 -9.41
CA MET A 136 -12.18 -10.45 -8.99
C MET A 136 -12.35 -9.00 -9.46
N SER A 137 -12.90 -8.78 -10.66
CA SER A 137 -13.20 -7.43 -11.16
C SER A 137 -14.22 -6.72 -10.28
N MET A 138 -15.29 -7.41 -9.88
CA MET A 138 -16.32 -6.87 -8.96
C MET A 138 -15.75 -6.58 -7.57
N PHE A 139 -14.86 -7.44 -7.06
CA PHE A 139 -14.18 -7.21 -5.79
C PHE A 139 -13.32 -5.94 -5.83
N LEU A 140 -12.50 -5.76 -6.88
CA LEU A 140 -11.64 -4.58 -7.01
C LEU A 140 -12.44 -3.28 -7.15
N GLU A 141 -13.61 -3.32 -7.79
CA GLU A 141 -14.55 -2.20 -7.87
C GLU A 141 -15.15 -1.87 -6.49
N SER A 142 -15.57 -2.87 -5.72
CA SER A 142 -16.09 -2.65 -4.36
C SER A 142 -15.03 -2.09 -3.39
N VAL A 143 -13.75 -2.46 -3.57
CA VAL A 143 -12.65 -1.91 -2.76
C VAL A 143 -12.37 -0.44 -3.13
N GLU A 144 -12.56 -0.05 -4.39
CA GLU A 144 -12.50 1.36 -4.81
C GLU A 144 -13.58 2.19 -4.11
N ASP A 145 -14.81 1.67 -4.05
CA ASP A 145 -15.93 2.34 -3.38
C ASP A 145 -15.71 2.45 -1.85
N ILE A 146 -15.19 1.39 -1.21
CA ILE A 146 -14.89 1.41 0.23
C ILE A 146 -13.73 2.36 0.54
N ALA A 147 -12.68 2.38 -0.29
CA ALA A 147 -11.58 3.33 -0.14
C ALA A 147 -12.02 4.79 -0.34
N ALA A 148 -13.08 5.02 -1.13
CA ALA A 148 -13.67 6.35 -1.32
C ALA A 148 -14.61 6.77 -0.17
N GLN A 149 -15.20 5.81 0.54
CA GLN A 149 -16.27 6.08 1.52
C GLN A 149 -15.82 6.04 3.00
N ASP A 150 -14.71 5.40 3.36
CA ASP A 150 -14.46 5.08 4.77
C ASP A 150 -13.09 5.53 5.33
N VAL A 151 -12.96 6.85 5.54
CA VAL A 151 -11.89 7.45 6.36
C VAL A 151 -12.33 7.66 7.82
N GLU A 152 -13.61 7.42 8.16
CA GLU A 152 -14.18 7.81 9.47
C GLU A 152 -14.44 6.64 10.44
N ALA A 153 -14.68 5.39 9.98
CA ALA A 153 -15.22 4.34 10.86
C ALA A 153 -14.22 3.33 11.47
N THR A 154 -12.94 3.30 11.08
CA THR A 154 -12.00 2.22 11.44
C THR A 154 -10.97 2.56 12.53
N ALA A 155 -11.18 3.63 13.30
CA ALA A 155 -10.19 4.16 14.25
C ALA A 155 -10.10 3.41 15.62
N ALA A 156 -10.95 2.42 15.89
CA ALA A 156 -11.13 1.92 17.26
C ALA A 156 -10.10 0.87 17.73
N ASP A 157 -9.40 0.14 16.85
CA ASP A 157 -8.89 -1.19 17.25
C ASP A 157 -7.42 -1.54 16.91
N ALA A 158 -6.55 -0.56 16.63
CA ALA A 158 -5.22 -0.90 16.09
C ALA A 158 -4.00 -0.55 16.97
N LEU A 159 -4.08 0.41 17.90
CA LEU A 159 -2.88 0.92 18.58
C LEU A 159 -3.11 1.18 20.08
N SER A 160 -2.22 0.59 20.89
CA SER A 160 -2.17 0.84 22.32
C SER A 160 -1.60 2.22 22.60
N ASP A 161 -2.05 2.75 23.72
CA ASP A 161 -1.62 4.03 24.28
C ASP A 161 -0.10 4.07 24.54
N GLU A 162 0.49 2.93 24.90
CA GLU A 162 1.93 2.74 25.13
C GLU A 162 2.77 2.73 23.84
N GLU A 163 2.22 2.25 22.72
CA GLU A 163 2.88 2.32 21.41
C GLU A 163 3.00 3.76 20.93
N ILE A 164 1.94 4.55 21.16
CA ILE A 164 1.94 5.98 20.84
C ILE A 164 2.97 6.74 21.68
N ASP A 165 3.07 6.43 22.97
CA ASP A 165 4.03 7.09 23.85
C ASP A 165 5.48 6.74 23.46
N ARG A 166 5.75 5.48 23.10
CA ARG A 166 7.06 5.05 22.57
C ARG A 166 7.46 5.75 21.26
N LEU A 167 6.51 5.96 20.35
CA LEU A 167 6.77 6.70 19.11
C LEU A 167 7.19 8.16 19.39
N ILE A 168 6.56 8.79 20.38
CA ILE A 168 6.88 10.17 20.78
C ILE A 168 8.28 10.25 21.40
N GLU A 169 8.64 9.27 22.24
CA GLU A 169 9.95 9.20 22.89
C GLU A 169 11.09 8.90 21.91
N ALA A 170 10.87 7.98 20.96
CA ALA A 170 11.88 7.64 19.95
C ALA A 170 12.27 8.86 19.09
N GLU A 171 11.30 9.71 18.70
CA GLU A 171 11.60 10.95 17.98
C GLU A 171 12.33 11.97 18.88
N ALA A 172 12.05 11.97 20.19
CA ALA A 172 12.78 12.80 21.15
C ALA A 172 14.26 12.44 21.25
N GLU A 173 14.56 11.15 21.30
CA GLU A 173 15.93 10.66 21.30
C GLU A 173 16.63 10.97 19.96
N ALA A 174 15.93 10.80 18.84
CA ALA A 174 16.47 11.08 17.51
C ALA A 174 16.78 12.57 17.29
N GLU A 175 15.92 13.48 17.77
CA GLU A 175 16.20 14.92 17.70
C GLU A 175 17.33 15.33 18.65
N HIS A 176 17.35 14.80 19.88
CA HIS A 176 18.43 15.05 20.82
C HIS A 176 19.79 14.57 20.26
N ALA A 177 19.81 13.43 19.57
CA ALA A 177 21.01 12.96 18.88
C ALA A 177 21.46 13.91 17.75
N LYS A 178 20.52 14.44 16.95
CA LYS A 178 20.82 15.45 15.92
C LYS A 178 21.33 16.76 16.51
N GLU A 179 20.77 17.20 17.64
CA GLU A 179 21.27 18.38 18.35
C GLU A 179 22.68 18.17 18.88
N LEU A 180 22.97 17.01 19.47
CA LEU A 180 24.33 16.66 19.93
C LEU A 180 25.34 16.67 18.79
N ASP A 181 25.00 16.11 17.63
CA ASP A 181 25.86 16.11 16.44
C ASP A 181 26.11 17.54 15.93
N ARG A 182 25.06 18.38 15.90
CA ARG A 182 25.18 19.79 15.52
C ARG A 182 26.07 20.57 16.50
N LEU A 183 25.92 20.33 17.80
CA LEU A 183 26.77 20.93 18.83
C LEU A 183 28.21 20.46 18.72
N ALA A 184 28.45 19.20 18.36
CA ALA A 184 29.80 18.68 18.10
C ALA A 184 30.44 19.37 16.89
N GLY A 185 29.70 19.54 15.79
CA GLY A 185 30.15 20.28 14.61
C GLY A 185 30.50 21.74 14.92
N LEU A 186 29.64 22.44 15.65
CA LEU A 186 29.88 23.84 16.07
C LEU A 186 31.09 23.96 17.00
N ARG A 187 31.30 23.00 17.91
CA ARG A 187 32.50 22.96 18.76
C ARG A 187 33.77 22.78 17.94
N ALA A 188 33.77 21.85 16.99
CA ALA A 188 34.91 21.64 16.09
C ALA A 188 35.22 22.89 15.25
N GLU A 189 34.19 23.60 14.80
CA GLU A 189 34.35 24.87 14.08
C GLU A 189 34.98 25.96 14.97
N ILE A 190 34.48 26.14 16.19
CA ILE A 190 35.05 27.08 17.18
C ILE A 190 36.52 26.75 17.47
N ASP A 191 36.85 25.49 17.68
CA ASP A 191 38.23 25.07 17.97
C ASP A 191 39.15 25.31 16.78
N SER A 192 38.66 25.10 15.55
CA SER A 192 39.41 25.42 14.32
C SER A 192 39.67 26.92 14.16
N LEU A 193 38.70 27.78 14.53
CA LEU A 193 38.82 29.23 14.49
C LEU A 193 39.77 29.75 15.57
N LYS A 194 39.73 29.19 16.77
CA LYS A 194 40.69 29.49 17.84
C LYS A 194 42.12 29.12 17.45
N ALA A 195 42.33 27.92 16.88
CA ALA A 195 43.64 27.49 16.40
C ALA A 195 44.19 28.35 15.26
N ARG A 196 43.32 28.96 14.44
CA ARG A 196 43.74 29.96 13.42
C ARG A 196 44.06 31.32 14.04
N GLY A 197 43.33 31.75 15.06
CA GLY A 197 43.58 32.99 15.80
C GLY A 197 44.88 32.97 16.62
N GLU A 198 45.28 31.80 17.15
CA GLU A 198 46.54 31.63 17.86
C GLU A 198 47.78 31.61 16.95
N LYS A 199 47.62 31.26 15.66
CA LYS A 199 48.71 31.28 14.67
C LYS A 199 48.96 32.66 14.03
N GLN A 200 48.14 33.66 14.34
CA GLN A 200 48.26 35.04 13.84
C GLN A 200 48.77 36.03 14.89
N LYS A 201 49.16 35.56 16.08
CA LYS A 201 49.90 36.33 17.10
C LYS A 201 51.35 35.87 17.16
#